data_AF-A0A177IP97-F1
#
_entry.id   AF-A0A177IP97-F1
#
_cell.length_a   1.000
_cell.length_b   1.000
_cell.length_c   1.000
_cell.angle_alpha   90.00
_cell.angle_beta   90.00
_cell.angle_gamma   90.00
#
_symmetry.space_group_name_H-M   'P 1'
#
loop_
_entity.id
_entity.type
_entity.pdbx_description
1 polymer ?
#
loop_
_entity_poly.entity_id
_entity_poly.type
_entity_poly.pdbx_seq_one_letter_code
_entity_poly.pdbx_strand_id
1 'polypeptide(L)'
;METQQPGPTEWNEGRHGVGPWEGELPTDEHYDSQLLVDGDRRNVVDAYRYWSREAIVADIDTRRHSLHIAIENFENDANIGTVVRTANAFAVDTVHIVGRRRWNRRGAMVTDRYQHLQHHDTVGELMAWAREQDLTVVAIDNTPGSVPLETAELPSHCLLLFGQEGPGVTEEAQASAKMTCSIAQFGSTRSINAGVAAGIAMHTWIRQHADLSRAW
;
A
#
# COMPACT_ATOMS: atom_id res chain seq x y z
N MET A 1 -31.33 2.38 24.46
CA MET A 1 -29.89 2.65 24.27
C MET A 1 -29.57 2.10 22.90
N GLU A 2 -29.43 2.98 21.90
CA GLU A 2 -28.87 2.59 20.61
C GLU A 2 -27.48 2.02 20.88
N THR A 3 -27.27 0.76 20.51
CA THR A 3 -25.93 0.18 20.48
C THR A 3 -25.11 1.00 19.51
N GLN A 4 -24.15 1.77 20.02
CA GLN A 4 -23.12 2.40 19.19
C GLN A 4 -22.50 1.29 18.35
N GLN A 5 -22.74 1.32 17.04
CA GLN A 5 -21.96 0.52 16.12
C GLN A 5 -20.51 0.98 16.24
N PRO A 6 -19.55 0.06 16.30
CA PRO A 6 -18.14 0.42 16.30
C PRO A 6 -17.87 1.40 15.16
N GLY A 7 -17.13 2.47 15.46
CA GLY A 7 -16.60 3.36 14.43
C GLY A 7 -15.78 2.56 13.40
N PRO A 8 -15.54 3.10 12.20
CA PRO A 8 -14.86 2.37 11.13
C PRO A 8 -13.54 1.74 11.60
N THR A 9 -12.79 2.45 12.45
CA THR A 9 -11.49 2.03 12.98
C THR A 9 -11.54 1.31 14.34
N GLU A 10 -12.74 0.98 14.85
CA GLU A 10 -12.95 0.30 16.12
C GLU A 10 -13.06 -1.21 15.90
N TRP A 11 -11.97 -1.91 16.21
CA TRP A 11 -11.84 -3.36 16.06
C TRP A 11 -12.26 -4.09 17.34
N ASN A 12 -12.83 -5.29 17.24
CA ASN A 12 -13.19 -6.08 18.43
C ASN A 12 -11.96 -6.34 19.32
N GLU A 13 -12.19 -6.51 20.62
CA GLU A 13 -11.13 -6.58 21.66
C GLU A 13 -10.10 -7.71 21.48
N GLY A 14 -10.33 -8.67 20.57
CA GLY A 14 -9.45 -9.81 20.34
C GLY A 14 -8.40 -9.58 19.24
N ARG A 15 -7.12 -9.46 19.61
CA ARG A 15 -5.96 -9.52 18.67
C ARG A 15 -5.79 -10.85 17.93
N HIS A 16 -6.70 -11.82 18.11
CA HIS A 16 -6.44 -13.24 17.87
C HIS A 16 -7.32 -13.91 16.81
N GLY A 17 -8.07 -13.13 16.04
CA GLY A 17 -9.04 -13.63 15.08
C GLY A 17 -10.31 -14.15 15.74
N VAL A 18 -11.13 -14.85 14.98
CA VAL A 18 -12.42 -15.42 15.40
C VAL A 18 -12.37 -16.95 15.38
N GLY A 19 -13.16 -17.59 16.26
CA GLY A 19 -13.34 -19.03 16.26
C GLY A 19 -14.22 -19.52 15.11
N PRO A 20 -14.59 -20.81 15.07
CA PRO A 20 -15.58 -21.33 14.15
C PRO A 20 -16.87 -20.53 14.16
N TRP A 21 -17.58 -20.51 13.03
CA TRP A 21 -18.89 -19.89 12.92
C TRP A 21 -19.90 -20.57 13.86
N GLU A 22 -20.64 -19.76 14.61
CA GLU A 22 -21.67 -20.23 15.52
C GLU A 22 -23.06 -20.04 14.90
N GLY A 23 -23.86 -21.11 14.87
CA GLY A 23 -25.22 -21.09 14.35
C GLY A 23 -25.35 -21.70 12.94
N GLU A 24 -26.35 -21.23 12.19
CA GLU A 24 -26.58 -21.67 10.81
C GLU A 24 -25.47 -21.13 9.90
N LEU A 25 -24.86 -22.01 9.10
CA LEU A 25 -23.78 -21.62 8.20
C LEU A 25 -24.31 -20.71 7.09
N PRO A 26 -23.64 -19.58 6.82
CA PRO A 26 -24.03 -18.72 5.73
C PRO A 26 -23.81 -19.41 4.39
N THR A 27 -24.59 -19.00 3.38
CA THR A 27 -24.57 -19.62 2.04
C THR A 27 -24.07 -18.68 0.94
N ASP A 28 -23.74 -17.43 1.28
CA ASP A 28 -23.22 -16.47 0.30
C ASP A 28 -21.86 -16.93 -0.26
N GLU A 29 -21.66 -16.73 -1.56
CA GLU A 29 -20.48 -17.24 -2.30
C GLU A 29 -19.14 -16.62 -1.84
N HIS A 30 -19.18 -15.49 -1.14
CA HIS A 30 -17.97 -14.82 -0.68
C HIS A 30 -17.31 -15.52 0.53
N TYR A 31 -18.05 -16.37 1.24
CA TYR A 31 -17.53 -17.10 2.40
C TYR A 31 -16.66 -18.30 2.00
N ASP A 32 -15.60 -18.52 2.77
CA ASP A 32 -14.74 -19.70 2.69
C ASP A 32 -15.23 -20.75 3.68
N SER A 33 -15.63 -21.91 3.17
CA SER A 33 -16.18 -23.01 3.98
C SER A 33 -15.23 -23.53 5.04
N GLN A 34 -13.91 -23.51 4.78
CA GLN A 34 -12.93 -23.99 5.75
C GLN A 34 -12.77 -22.98 6.89
N LEU A 35 -12.77 -21.69 6.59
CA LEU A 35 -12.68 -20.65 7.61
C LEU A 35 -13.92 -20.61 8.51
N LEU A 36 -15.10 -20.89 7.95
CA LEU A 36 -16.33 -21.03 8.75
C LEU A 36 -16.22 -22.20 9.74
N VAL A 37 -15.57 -23.30 9.37
CA VAL A 37 -15.44 -24.50 10.23
C VAL A 37 -14.31 -24.36 11.25
N ASP A 38 -13.16 -23.82 10.86
CA ASP A 38 -11.95 -23.79 11.70
C ASP A 38 -11.79 -22.49 12.49
N GLY A 39 -12.52 -21.45 12.08
CA GLY A 39 -12.30 -20.07 12.48
C GLY A 39 -11.27 -19.34 11.63
N ASP A 40 -11.26 -18.01 11.75
CA ASP A 40 -10.43 -17.13 10.94
C ASP A 40 -9.45 -16.33 11.80
N ARG A 41 -8.17 -16.75 11.74
CA ARG A 41 -7.04 -16.13 12.46
C ARG A 41 -6.17 -15.23 11.57
N ARG A 42 -6.60 -14.95 10.33
CA ARG A 42 -5.82 -14.15 9.38
C ARG A 42 -5.74 -12.69 9.87
N ASN A 43 -4.71 -11.97 9.43
CA ASN A 43 -4.57 -10.54 9.70
C ASN A 43 -5.41 -9.70 8.73
N VAL A 44 -6.73 -9.82 8.83
CA VAL A 44 -7.72 -9.03 8.09
C VAL A 44 -8.59 -8.27 9.07
N VAL A 45 -9.23 -7.20 8.60
CA VAL A 45 -10.24 -6.47 9.37
C VAL A 45 -11.47 -7.34 9.62
N ASP A 46 -12.23 -7.02 10.66
CA ASP A 46 -13.33 -7.89 11.11
C ASP A 46 -14.47 -8.02 10.10
N ALA A 47 -14.69 -7.00 9.25
CA ALA A 47 -15.64 -7.05 8.15
C ALA A 47 -15.34 -8.17 7.13
N TYR A 48 -14.10 -8.65 7.05
CA TYR A 48 -13.66 -9.69 6.12
C TYR A 48 -13.46 -11.06 6.78
N ARG A 49 -13.89 -11.25 8.03
CA ARG A 49 -13.80 -12.57 8.66
C ARG A 49 -14.58 -13.59 7.84
N TYR A 50 -13.96 -14.75 7.68
CA TYR A 50 -14.49 -15.89 6.93
C TYR A 50 -14.60 -15.69 5.43
N TRP A 51 -14.32 -14.50 4.89
CA TRP A 51 -14.36 -14.29 3.44
C TRP A 51 -13.19 -15.01 2.77
N SER A 52 -13.44 -15.58 1.59
CA SER A 52 -12.38 -16.08 0.73
C SER A 52 -11.43 -14.93 0.37
N ARG A 53 -10.17 -15.27 0.07
CA ARG A 53 -9.19 -14.26 -0.33
C ARG A 53 -9.64 -13.52 -1.58
N GLU A 54 -10.19 -14.26 -2.53
CA GLU A 54 -10.65 -13.77 -3.82
C GLU A 54 -11.80 -12.77 -3.63
N ALA A 55 -12.74 -13.05 -2.72
CA ALA A 55 -13.80 -12.12 -2.38
C ALA A 55 -13.29 -10.84 -1.72
N ILE A 56 -12.30 -10.94 -0.82
CA ILE A 56 -11.67 -9.77 -0.20
C ILE A 56 -10.99 -8.89 -1.25
N VAL A 57 -10.23 -9.49 -2.17
CA VAL A 57 -9.59 -8.75 -3.26
C VAL A 57 -10.63 -8.06 -4.13
N ALA A 58 -11.68 -8.79 -4.54
CA ALA A 58 -12.74 -8.25 -5.37
C ALA A 58 -13.48 -7.07 -4.71
N ASP A 59 -13.73 -7.12 -3.39
CA ASP A 59 -14.32 -5.98 -2.68
C ASP A 59 -13.39 -4.77 -2.65
N ILE A 60 -12.11 -4.97 -2.28
CA ILE A 60 -11.12 -3.89 -2.26
C ILE A 60 -11.00 -3.25 -3.64
N ASP A 61 -11.03 -4.03 -4.72
CA ASP A 61 -10.94 -3.54 -6.11
C ASP A 61 -12.06 -2.56 -6.49
N THR A 62 -13.23 -2.63 -5.84
CA THR A 62 -14.33 -1.66 -6.05
C THR A 62 -14.02 -0.24 -5.52
N ARG A 63 -12.94 -0.12 -4.74
CA ARG A 63 -12.63 1.05 -3.93
C ARG A 63 -11.15 1.38 -3.89
N ARG A 64 -10.31 0.71 -4.70
CA ARG A 64 -8.91 1.09 -4.83
C ARG A 64 -8.79 2.50 -5.37
N HIS A 65 -7.80 3.19 -4.87
CA HIS A 65 -7.44 4.51 -5.33
C HIS A 65 -6.57 4.40 -6.58
N SER A 66 -6.67 5.38 -7.49
CA SER A 66 -5.79 5.58 -8.65
C SER A 66 -4.36 6.01 -8.27
N LEU A 67 -3.85 5.41 -7.20
CA LEU A 67 -2.54 5.61 -6.64
C LEU A 67 -1.75 4.32 -6.81
N HIS A 68 -0.57 4.43 -7.41
CA HIS A 68 0.38 3.36 -7.58
C HIS A 68 1.64 3.66 -6.78
N ILE A 69 2.31 2.62 -6.30
CA ILE A 69 3.55 2.75 -5.53
C ILE A 69 4.62 1.93 -6.22
N ALA A 70 5.79 2.51 -6.48
CA ALA A 70 6.95 1.79 -6.96
C ALA A 70 8.09 1.84 -5.95
N ILE A 71 8.70 0.68 -5.68
CA ILE A 71 9.88 0.58 -4.82
C ILE A 71 10.98 -0.19 -5.55
N GLU A 72 12.18 0.39 -5.55
CA GLU A 72 13.38 -0.24 -6.09
C GLU A 72 13.92 -1.34 -5.15
N ASN A 73 14.31 -2.48 -5.73
CA ASN A 73 14.85 -3.65 -5.04
C ASN A 73 16.19 -4.09 -5.66
N PHE A 74 17.25 -3.31 -5.47
CA PHE A 74 18.58 -3.63 -6.04
C PHE A 74 19.55 -4.26 -5.03
N GLU A 75 19.44 -3.97 -3.74
CA GLU A 75 20.34 -4.46 -2.68
C GLU A 75 19.60 -4.97 -1.44
N ASN A 76 18.75 -4.15 -0.82
CA ASN A 76 18.06 -4.45 0.45
C ASN A 76 16.54 -4.40 0.29
N ASP A 77 15.87 -5.48 0.67
CA ASP A 77 14.44 -5.70 0.50
C ASP A 77 13.61 -5.52 1.80
N ALA A 78 14.25 -5.13 2.91
CA ALA A 78 13.63 -5.11 4.24
C ALA A 78 12.38 -4.20 4.32
N ASN A 79 12.32 -3.15 3.51
CA ASN A 79 11.21 -2.18 3.52
C ASN A 79 10.04 -2.61 2.64
N ILE A 80 10.24 -3.50 1.66
CA ILE A 80 9.21 -3.82 0.65
C ILE A 80 7.96 -4.40 1.30
N GLY A 81 8.12 -5.29 2.29
CA GLY A 81 6.98 -5.81 3.03
C GLY A 81 6.17 -4.75 3.77
N THR A 82 6.84 -3.77 4.38
CA THR A 82 6.17 -2.64 5.04
C THR A 82 5.40 -1.80 4.02
N VAL A 83 6.01 -1.50 2.87
CA VAL A 83 5.37 -0.75 1.78
C VAL A 83 4.13 -1.47 1.26
N VAL A 84 4.22 -2.78 0.99
CA VAL A 84 3.08 -3.58 0.51
C VAL A 84 1.94 -3.60 1.52
N ARG A 85 2.26 -3.74 2.81
CA ARG A 85 1.25 -3.73 3.87
C ARG A 85 0.55 -2.37 3.97
N THR A 86 1.31 -1.28 3.95
CA THR A 86 0.78 0.08 4.02
C THR A 86 -0.06 0.42 2.78
N ALA A 87 0.39 -0.02 1.60
CA ALA A 87 -0.36 0.15 0.35
C ALA A 87 -1.73 -0.54 0.40
N ASN A 88 -1.80 -1.76 0.92
CA ASN A 88 -3.07 -2.46 1.09
C ASN A 88 -3.99 -1.75 2.10
N ALA A 89 -3.44 -1.28 3.22
CA ALA A 89 -4.20 -0.54 4.23
C ALA A 89 -4.82 0.76 3.67
N PHE A 90 -4.11 1.42 2.75
CA PHE A 90 -4.60 2.61 2.05
C PHE A 90 -5.35 2.30 0.75
N ALA A 91 -5.67 1.03 0.46
CA ALA A 91 -6.33 0.62 -0.79
C ALA A 91 -5.65 1.19 -2.06
N VAL A 92 -4.32 1.28 -2.06
CA VAL A 92 -3.52 1.58 -3.26
C VAL A 92 -3.84 0.58 -4.36
N ASP A 93 -3.88 1.03 -5.62
CA ASP A 93 -4.15 0.18 -6.77
C ASP A 93 -3.14 -0.99 -6.84
N THR A 94 -1.89 -0.66 -7.16
CA THR A 94 -0.83 -1.64 -7.40
C THR A 94 0.49 -1.20 -6.79
N VAL A 95 1.23 -2.16 -6.23
CA VAL A 95 2.63 -1.97 -5.83
C VAL A 95 3.56 -2.61 -6.87
N HIS A 96 4.47 -1.79 -7.39
CA HIS A 96 5.44 -2.11 -8.40
C HIS A 96 6.80 -2.36 -7.72
N ILE A 97 7.37 -3.54 -7.96
CA ILE A 97 8.70 -3.91 -7.45
C ILE A 97 9.66 -3.86 -8.64
N VAL A 98 10.66 -2.99 -8.56
CA VAL A 98 11.63 -2.79 -9.64
C VAL A 98 12.95 -3.48 -9.30
N GLY A 99 13.57 -4.18 -10.25
CA GLY A 99 14.84 -4.87 -10.05
C GLY A 99 14.65 -6.32 -9.61
N ARG A 100 15.17 -6.72 -8.44
CA ARG A 100 15.13 -8.13 -8.02
C ARG A 100 13.68 -8.59 -7.80
N ARG A 101 13.31 -9.74 -8.38
CA ARG A 101 11.98 -10.36 -8.21
C ARG A 101 11.70 -10.86 -6.79
N ARG A 102 12.74 -11.36 -6.12
CA ARG A 102 12.62 -11.90 -4.76
C ARG A 102 12.85 -10.79 -3.75
N TRP A 103 12.00 -10.77 -2.72
CA TRP A 103 12.04 -9.80 -1.64
C TRP A 103 11.50 -10.40 -0.35
N ASN A 104 11.85 -9.79 0.77
CA ASN A 104 11.49 -10.24 2.12
C ASN A 104 10.03 -9.89 2.47
N ARG A 105 9.18 -10.92 2.44
CA ARG A 105 7.74 -10.80 2.71
C ARG A 105 7.36 -10.69 4.19
N ARG A 106 8.31 -10.79 5.11
CA ARG A 106 8.01 -10.82 6.55
C ARG A 106 7.27 -9.57 7.01
N GLY A 107 7.68 -8.39 6.52
CA GLY A 107 7.03 -7.11 6.84
C GLY A 107 5.60 -6.99 6.31
N ALA A 108 5.25 -7.75 5.27
CA ALA A 108 3.91 -7.72 4.68
C ALA A 108 2.86 -8.39 5.56
N MET A 109 3.25 -9.26 6.51
CA MET A 109 2.32 -10.00 7.37
C MET A 109 1.21 -10.74 6.58
N VAL A 110 1.58 -11.35 5.44
CA VAL A 110 0.69 -12.07 4.51
C VAL A 110 -0.28 -11.16 3.73
N THR A 111 -0.23 -9.85 3.96
CA THR A 111 -1.05 -8.87 3.24
C THR A 111 -0.71 -8.80 1.74
N ASP A 112 0.48 -9.27 1.34
CA ASP A 112 0.86 -9.44 -0.06
C ASP A 112 -0.11 -10.32 -0.87
N ARG A 113 -0.91 -11.16 -0.20
CA ARG A 113 -1.93 -11.99 -0.86
C ARG A 113 -3.20 -11.24 -1.25
N TYR A 114 -3.43 -10.04 -0.70
CA TYR A 114 -4.61 -9.21 -0.96
C TYR A 114 -4.27 -7.93 -1.73
N GLN A 115 -3.01 -7.76 -2.14
CA GLN A 115 -2.52 -6.58 -2.84
C GLN A 115 -2.10 -6.93 -4.26
N HIS A 116 -2.42 -6.07 -5.22
CA HIS A 116 -1.87 -6.19 -6.56
C HIS A 116 -0.37 -5.86 -6.54
N LEU A 117 0.42 -6.83 -7.01
CA LEU A 117 1.87 -6.71 -7.12
C LEU A 117 2.27 -6.88 -8.58
N GLN A 118 3.03 -5.93 -9.10
CA GLN A 118 3.64 -6.04 -10.42
C GLN A 118 5.16 -5.95 -10.30
N HIS A 119 5.87 -6.68 -11.15
CA HIS A 119 7.32 -6.68 -11.16
C HIS A 119 7.83 -6.11 -12.49
N HIS A 120 8.92 -5.35 -12.41
CA HIS A 120 9.62 -4.73 -13.53
C HIS A 120 11.12 -5.00 -13.37
N ASP A 121 11.83 -5.39 -14.43
CA ASP A 121 13.27 -5.66 -14.34
C ASP A 121 14.07 -4.36 -14.18
N THR A 122 13.57 -3.26 -14.76
CA THR A 122 14.25 -1.95 -14.77
C THR A 122 13.31 -0.77 -14.51
N VAL A 123 13.89 0.37 -14.15
CA VAL A 123 13.16 1.65 -14.02
C VAL A 123 12.57 2.06 -15.37
N GLY A 124 13.30 1.90 -16.47
CA GLY A 124 12.81 2.22 -17.81
C GLY A 124 11.55 1.45 -18.20
N GLU A 125 11.45 0.17 -17.84
CA GLU A 125 10.22 -0.64 -18.03
C GLU A 125 9.05 -0.11 -17.21
N LEU A 126 9.29 0.25 -15.95
CA LEU A 126 8.27 0.86 -15.10
C LEU A 126 7.77 2.18 -15.71
N MET A 127 8.67 3.03 -16.21
CA MET A 127 8.31 4.30 -16.84
C MET A 127 7.52 4.09 -18.14
N ALA A 128 7.87 3.08 -18.93
CA ALA A 128 7.09 2.71 -20.12
C ALA A 128 5.68 2.29 -19.73
N TRP A 129 5.56 1.41 -18.74
CA TRP A 129 4.26 0.96 -18.22
C TRP A 129 3.43 2.13 -17.67
N ALA A 130 4.04 3.02 -16.88
CA ALA A 130 3.35 4.18 -16.31
C ALA A 130 2.80 5.11 -17.40
N ARG A 131 3.57 5.34 -18.49
CA ARG A 131 3.11 6.11 -19.65
C ARG A 131 1.94 5.42 -20.37
N GLU A 132 1.99 4.10 -20.53
CA GLU A 132 0.89 3.33 -21.15
C GLU A 132 -0.41 3.40 -20.32
N GLN A 133 -0.30 3.52 -19.00
CA GLN A 133 -1.43 3.69 -18.08
C GLN A 133 -1.80 5.15 -17.79
N ASP A 134 -1.19 6.11 -18.50
CA ASP A 134 -1.38 7.56 -18.31
C ASP A 134 -1.12 8.04 -16.86
N LEU A 135 -0.24 7.38 -16.13
CA LEU A 135 0.09 7.70 -14.75
C LEU A 135 1.15 8.81 -14.67
N THR A 136 0.86 9.83 -13.86
CA THR A 136 1.88 10.83 -13.53
C THR A 136 2.87 10.26 -12.52
N VAL A 137 4.16 10.23 -12.87
CA VAL A 137 5.19 9.76 -11.94
C VAL A 137 5.67 10.90 -11.05
N VAL A 138 5.70 10.65 -9.73
CA VAL A 138 6.26 11.55 -8.71
C VAL A 138 7.35 10.80 -7.95
N ALA A 139 8.59 11.30 -8.00
CA ALA A 139 9.69 10.72 -7.25
C ALA A 139 9.66 11.22 -5.79
N ILE A 140 9.93 10.34 -4.82
CA ILE A 140 10.09 10.71 -3.42
C ILE A 140 11.56 10.54 -3.03
N ASP A 141 12.28 11.67 -2.95
CA ASP A 141 13.70 11.71 -2.63
C ASP A 141 14.14 13.08 -2.08
N ASN A 142 15.24 13.11 -1.31
CA ASN A 142 15.78 14.31 -0.67
C ASN A 142 16.82 15.06 -1.53
N THR A 143 16.71 14.95 -2.85
CA THR A 143 17.62 15.59 -3.82
C THR A 143 17.45 17.11 -3.90
N PRO A 144 18.49 17.86 -4.32
CA PRO A 144 18.36 19.30 -4.54
C PRO A 144 17.23 19.65 -5.52
N GLY A 145 16.39 20.63 -5.16
CA GLY A 145 15.25 21.07 -5.98
C GLY A 145 13.93 20.32 -5.71
N SER A 146 13.93 19.33 -4.82
CA SER A 146 12.69 18.66 -4.39
C SER A 146 11.71 19.63 -3.71
N VAL A 147 10.43 19.46 -4.00
CA VAL A 147 9.33 20.21 -3.36
C VAL A 147 9.00 19.56 -2.01
N PRO A 148 8.86 20.33 -0.91
CA PRO A 148 8.39 19.76 0.35
C PRO A 148 7.04 19.10 0.19
N LEU A 149 6.95 17.82 0.56
CA LEU A 149 5.75 17.00 0.42
C LEU A 149 4.55 17.60 1.16
N GLU A 150 4.81 18.30 2.27
CA GLU A 150 3.83 18.97 3.11
C GLU A 150 3.12 20.13 2.38
N THR A 151 3.74 20.66 1.32
CA THR A 151 3.19 21.76 0.50
C THR A 151 2.90 21.34 -0.94
N ALA A 152 3.22 20.11 -1.31
CA ALA A 152 3.05 19.61 -2.67
C ALA A 152 1.58 19.28 -2.95
N GLU A 153 1.11 19.63 -4.15
CA GLU A 153 -0.15 19.13 -4.70
C GLU A 153 0.15 17.86 -5.52
N LEU A 154 -0.18 16.71 -4.95
CA LEU A 154 0.04 15.43 -5.62
C LEU A 154 -1.06 15.22 -6.68
N PRO A 155 -0.77 14.64 -7.85
CA PRO A 155 -1.80 14.27 -8.80
C PRO A 155 -2.69 13.15 -8.23
N SER A 156 -3.99 13.19 -8.52
CA SER A 156 -4.92 12.15 -8.11
C SER A 156 -4.67 10.81 -8.81
N HIS A 157 -4.20 10.83 -10.07
CA HIS A 157 -3.81 9.63 -10.82
C HIS A 157 -2.29 9.59 -10.97
N CYS A 158 -1.60 8.92 -10.04
CA CYS A 158 -0.14 8.96 -10.00
C CYS A 158 0.52 7.66 -9.53
N LEU A 159 1.80 7.57 -9.87
CA LEU A 159 2.74 6.59 -9.34
C LEU A 159 3.78 7.31 -8.48
N LEU A 160 3.81 6.97 -7.18
CA LEU A 160 4.87 7.45 -6.28
C LEU A 160 6.05 6.48 -6.33
N LEU A 161 7.20 6.98 -6.77
CA LEU A 161 8.42 6.20 -6.91
C LEU A 161 9.38 6.45 -5.76
N PHE A 162 9.75 5.38 -5.05
CA PHE A 162 10.72 5.37 -3.97
C PHE A 162 12.00 4.69 -4.43
N GLY A 163 13.10 5.44 -4.37
CA GLY A 163 14.44 4.92 -4.65
C GLY A 163 14.94 4.00 -3.53
N GLN A 164 16.06 3.34 -3.79
CA GLN A 164 16.71 2.53 -2.77
C GLN A 164 17.40 3.38 -1.68
N GLU A 165 17.46 2.85 -0.45
CA GLU A 165 18.35 3.37 0.60
C GLU A 165 19.80 3.43 0.09
N GLY A 166 20.41 4.62 0.11
CA GLY A 166 21.77 4.84 -0.37
C GLY A 166 21.83 5.87 -1.51
N PRO A 167 21.98 5.45 -2.78
CA PRO A 167 22.12 6.38 -3.91
C PRO A 167 20.85 7.19 -4.23
N GLY A 168 19.70 6.84 -3.64
CA GLY A 168 18.43 7.51 -3.90
C GLY A 168 17.76 7.01 -5.19
N VAL A 169 16.82 7.79 -5.71
CA VAL A 169 16.17 7.55 -7.00
C VAL A 169 17.18 7.79 -8.12
N THR A 170 17.27 6.85 -9.07
CA THR A 170 18.20 6.96 -10.21
C THR A 170 17.96 8.24 -11.03
N GLU A 171 19.01 8.77 -11.68
CA GLU A 171 18.89 9.97 -12.55
C GLU A 171 17.84 9.77 -13.66
N GLU A 172 17.74 8.56 -14.20
CA GLU A 172 16.75 8.17 -15.20
C GLU A 172 15.31 8.31 -14.67
N ALA A 173 15.08 7.90 -13.43
CA ALA A 173 13.79 8.06 -12.78
C ALA A 173 13.47 9.53 -12.47
N GLN A 174 14.46 10.32 -12.01
CA GLN A 174 14.26 11.75 -11.74
C GLN A 174 13.91 12.52 -13.02
N ALA A 175 14.59 12.23 -14.13
CA ALA A 175 14.32 12.87 -15.42
C ALA A 175 12.94 12.51 -15.99
N SER A 176 12.40 11.35 -15.60
CA SER A 176 11.09 10.87 -16.06
C SER A 176 9.94 11.31 -15.15
N ALA A 177 10.23 11.73 -13.91
CA ALA A 177 9.25 12.19 -12.96
C ALA A 177 8.77 13.62 -13.30
N LYS A 178 7.47 13.88 -13.14
CA LYS A 178 6.91 15.23 -13.28
C LYS A 178 7.46 16.18 -12.21
N MET A 179 7.66 15.64 -11.01
CA MET A 179 8.22 16.36 -9.88
C MET A 179 8.89 15.38 -8.91
N THR A 180 9.83 15.90 -8.14
CA THR A 180 10.41 15.21 -7.00
C THR A 180 9.93 15.88 -5.72
N CYS A 181 9.45 15.09 -4.77
CA CYS A 181 9.07 15.56 -3.44
C CYS A 181 10.01 15.03 -2.37
N SER A 182 10.28 15.84 -1.35
CA SER A 182 11.03 15.46 -0.17
C SER A 182 10.18 15.66 1.09
N ILE A 183 10.30 14.76 2.05
CA ILE A 183 9.68 14.95 3.37
C ILE A 183 10.54 15.92 4.18
N ALA A 184 9.94 16.96 4.77
CA ALA A 184 10.67 17.93 5.56
C ALA A 184 11.31 17.26 6.80
N GLN A 185 12.60 17.52 7.01
CA GLN A 185 13.35 16.97 8.14
C GLN A 185 13.94 18.10 9.00
N PHE A 186 13.80 17.98 10.31
CA PHE A 186 14.28 18.96 11.30
C PHE A 186 15.34 18.39 12.25
N GLY A 187 15.72 17.12 12.05
CA GLY A 187 16.71 16.40 12.86
C GLY A 187 18.08 16.31 12.20
N SER A 188 18.97 15.51 12.81
CA SER A 188 20.36 15.31 12.36
C SER A 188 20.58 14.12 11.42
N THR A 189 19.55 13.28 11.19
CA THR A 189 19.65 12.17 10.25
C THR A 189 19.70 12.68 8.80
N ARG A 190 20.33 11.90 7.92
CA ARG A 190 20.39 12.22 6.49
C ARG A 190 19.09 11.87 5.76
N SER A 191 18.37 10.87 6.26
CA SER A 191 17.14 10.38 5.62
C SER A 191 16.19 9.72 6.62
N ILE A 192 14.94 9.60 6.18
CA ILE A 192 13.89 8.79 6.79
C ILE A 192 13.97 7.38 6.18
N ASN A 193 13.67 6.35 6.97
CA ASN A 193 13.55 4.98 6.47
C ASN A 193 12.57 4.90 5.27
N ALA A 194 12.91 4.15 4.22
CA ALA A 194 12.11 4.16 2.99
C ALA A 194 10.67 3.66 3.19
N GLY A 195 10.45 2.66 4.05
CA GLY A 195 9.10 2.19 4.38
C GLY A 195 8.25 3.25 5.10
N VAL A 196 8.88 4.01 6.01
CA VAL A 196 8.23 5.15 6.69
C VAL A 196 7.94 6.29 5.70
N ALA A 197 8.90 6.62 4.84
CA ALA A 197 8.72 7.65 3.82
C ALA A 197 7.55 7.30 2.88
N ALA A 198 7.45 6.04 2.47
CA ALA A 198 6.33 5.55 1.66
C ALA A 198 4.98 5.69 2.39
N GLY A 199 4.92 5.35 3.67
CA GLY A 199 3.70 5.55 4.46
C GLY A 199 3.29 7.01 4.58
N ILE A 200 4.23 7.93 4.80
CA ILE A 200 3.97 9.38 4.86
C ILE A 200 3.44 9.87 3.51
N ALA A 201 4.10 9.51 2.41
CA ALA A 201 3.71 9.92 1.07
C ALA A 201 2.35 9.38 0.63
N MET A 202 2.05 8.10 0.90
CA MET A 202 0.72 7.54 0.70
C MET A 202 -0.33 8.28 1.52
N HIS A 203 -0.07 8.52 2.81
CA HIS A 203 -1.03 9.22 3.66
C HIS A 203 -1.25 10.68 3.22
N THR A 204 -0.21 11.37 2.73
CA THR A 204 -0.37 12.70 2.12
C THR A 204 -1.30 12.65 0.92
N TRP A 205 -1.16 11.65 0.04
CA TRP A 205 -2.08 11.47 -1.08
C TRP A 205 -3.51 11.20 -0.59
N ILE A 206 -3.70 10.32 0.41
CA ILE A 206 -5.00 10.02 1.02
C ILE A 206 -5.66 11.29 1.55
N ARG A 207 -4.89 12.12 2.26
CA ARG A 207 -5.35 13.42 2.79
C ARG A 207 -5.83 14.38 1.72
N GLN A 208 -5.28 14.31 0.51
CA GLN A 208 -5.61 15.20 -0.60
C GLN A 208 -6.79 14.68 -1.45
N HIS A 209 -6.92 13.36 -1.61
CA HIS A 209 -7.77 12.78 -2.66
C HIS A 209 -8.78 11.72 -2.18
N ALA A 210 -8.57 11.08 -1.04
CA ALA A 210 -9.44 9.99 -0.62
C ALA A 210 -10.78 10.49 -0.06
N ASP A 211 -11.85 9.76 -0.37
CA ASP A 211 -13.13 9.92 0.31
C ASP A 211 -13.09 9.22 1.67
N LEU A 212 -12.86 10.01 2.71
CA LEU A 212 -12.73 9.51 4.09
C LEU A 212 -14.02 8.90 4.64
N SER A 213 -15.18 9.13 4.02
CA SER A 213 -16.43 8.47 4.42
C SER A 213 -16.44 6.97 4.10
N ARG A 214 -15.53 6.52 3.23
CA ARG A 214 -15.34 5.11 2.85
C ARG A 214 -14.23 4.41 3.63
N ALA A 215 -13.61 5.08 4.61
CA ALA A 215 -12.56 4.50 5.43
C ALA A 215 -13.13 3.40 6.36
N TRP A 216 -12.37 2.33 6.55
CA TRP A 216 -12.60 1.25 7.52
C TRP A 216 -11.50 1.35 8.57
#